data_AF-A0AAU0N657-F1
#
_entry.id   AF-A0AAU0N657-F1
#
_cell.length_a   1.000
_cell.length_b   1.000
_cell.length_c   1.000
_cell.angle_alpha   90.00
_cell.angle_beta   90.00
_cell.angle_gamma   90.00
#
_symmetry.space_group_name_H-M   'P 1'
#
loop_
_entity.id
_entity.type
_entity.pdbx_description
1 polymer ?
#
loop_
_entity_poly.entity_id
_entity_poly.type
_entity_poly.pdbx_seq_one_letter_code
_entity_poly.pdbx_strand_id
1 'polypeptide(L)'
;MSNKAFNENELFWSRFWMGLRLVLNIVVWLIVMFPLLYGFSMAVKPAGELYDPTSIWFPKSPTLSNFVDVFRTAPIGTYIRNSMIVATSITI
;
A
#
# COMPACT_ATOMS: atom_id res chain seq x y z
N MET A 1 11.84 39.33 32.87
CA MET A 1 12.84 38.50 32.17
C MET A 1 12.56 36.98 32.20
N SER A 2 11.43 36.52 32.78
CA SER A 2 11.15 35.08 33.02
C SER A 2 10.39 34.32 31.92
N ASN A 3 9.90 34.98 30.86
CA ASN A 3 8.99 34.34 29.88
C ASN A 3 9.67 33.78 28.61
N LYS A 4 10.97 34.03 28.38
CA LYS A 4 11.66 33.48 27.20
C LYS A 4 12.09 32.02 27.40
N ALA A 5 12.66 31.70 28.56
CA ALA A 5 13.11 30.34 28.87
C ALA A 5 11.95 29.33 29.05
N PHE A 6 10.78 29.80 29.49
CA PHE A 6 9.57 28.97 29.59
C PHE A 6 9.05 28.52 28.20
N ASN A 7 9.25 29.34 27.16
CA ASN A 7 8.71 29.09 25.81
C ASN A 7 9.64 28.24 24.92
N GLU A 8 10.96 28.38 25.05
CA GLU A 8 11.92 27.67 24.19
C GLU A 8 11.96 26.15 24.44
N ASN A 9 11.84 25.74 25.70
CA ASN A 9 11.80 24.32 26.07
C ASN A 9 10.51 23.65 25.61
N GLU A 10 9.35 24.30 25.81
CA GLU A 10 8.05 23.76 25.34
C GLU A 10 8.00 23.66 23.81
N LEU A 11 8.56 24.64 23.09
CA LEU A 11 8.69 24.60 21.64
C LEU A 11 9.60 23.43 21.20
N PHE A 12 10.73 23.23 21.87
CA PHE A 12 11.64 22.11 21.59
C PHE A 12 10.93 20.76 21.76
N TRP A 13 10.27 20.54 22.90
CA TRP A 13 9.55 19.29 23.18
C TRP A 13 8.41 19.07 22.18
N SER A 14 7.63 20.10 21.84
CA SER A 14 6.58 20.00 20.83
C SER A 14 7.14 19.58 19.46
N ARG A 15 8.24 20.19 19.01
CA ARG A 15 8.91 19.81 17.75
C ARG A 15 9.45 18.39 17.78
N PHE A 16 10.01 17.97 18.90
CA PHE A 16 10.48 16.60 19.09
C PHE A 16 9.33 15.59 18.99
N TRP A 17 8.22 15.82 19.68
CA TRP A 17 7.03 14.96 19.61
C TRP A 17 6.40 14.94 18.21
N MET A 18 6.38 16.07 17.50
CA MET A 18 5.94 16.11 16.10
C MET A 18 6.83 15.26 15.20
N GLY A 19 8.16 15.39 15.33
CA GLY A 19 9.12 14.58 14.60
C GLY A 19 8.95 13.09 14.89
N LEU A 20 8.81 12.73 16.17
CA LEU A 20 8.58 11.35 16.59
C LEU A 20 7.27 10.78 16.01
N ARG A 21 6.16 11.53 16.09
CA ARG A 21 4.87 11.12 15.51
C ARG A 21 4.96 10.93 14.01
N LEU A 22 5.68 11.81 13.31
CA LEU A 22 5.89 11.70 11.86
C LEU A 22 6.66 10.43 11.50
N VAL A 23 7.78 10.17 12.19
CA VAL A 23 8.59 8.97 11.96
C VAL A 23 7.78 7.71 12.24
N LEU A 24 7.05 7.66 13.36
CA LEU A 24 6.18 6.54 13.71
C LEU A 24 5.10 6.31 12.64
N ASN A 25 4.44 7.37 12.16
CA ASN A 25 3.44 7.26 11.10
C ASN A 25 4.05 6.74 9.80
N ILE A 26 5.25 7.18 9.42
CA ILE A 26 5.93 6.68 8.21
C ILE A 26 6.25 5.18 8.36
N VAL A 27 6.74 4.75 9.52
CA VAL A 27 7.04 3.34 9.79
C VAL A 27 5.77 2.49 9.72
N VAL A 28 4.69 2.91 10.37
CA VAL A 28 3.40 2.21 10.32
C VAL A 28 2.87 2.17 8.89
N TRP A 29 2.95 3.28 8.16
CA TRP A 29 2.55 3.34 6.75
C TRP A 29 3.35 2.36 5.90
N LEU A 30 4.67 2.29 6.05
CA LEU A 30 5.51 1.33 5.33
C LEU A 30 5.12 -0.11 5.63
N ILE A 31 4.85 -0.46 6.89
CA ILE A 31 4.43 -1.81 7.30
C ILE A 31 3.09 -2.17 6.65
N VAL A 32 2.13 -1.26 6.65
CA VAL A 32 0.80 -1.48 6.07
C VAL A 32 0.84 -1.52 4.53
N MET A 33 1.68 -0.69 3.90
CA MET A 33 1.83 -0.64 2.45
C MET A 33 2.65 -1.81 1.90
N PHE A 34 3.59 -2.33 2.67
CA PHE A 34 4.46 -3.43 2.26
C PHE A 34 3.73 -4.61 1.60
N PRO A 35 2.68 -5.22 2.19
CA PRO A 35 1.95 -6.31 1.54
C PRO A 35 1.24 -5.87 0.25
N LEU A 36 0.78 -4.63 0.16
CA LEU A 36 0.14 -4.09 -1.05
C LEU A 36 1.16 -3.92 -2.19
N LEU A 37 2.34 -3.37 -1.88
CA LEU A 37 3.43 -3.21 -2.83
C LEU A 37 3.94 -4.58 -3.32
N TYR A 38 4.05 -5.55 -2.43
CA TYR A 38 4.41 -6.92 -2.78
C TYR A 38 3.35 -7.59 -3.64
N GLY A 39 2.06 -7.44 -3.30
CA GLY A 39 0.95 -7.94 -4.10
C GLY A 39 0.92 -7.34 -5.50
N PHE A 40 1.19 -6.03 -5.63
CA PHE A 40 1.34 -5.37 -6.91
C PHE A 40 2.51 -5.93 -7.73
N SER A 41 3.68 -6.12 -7.11
CA SER A 41 4.84 -6.76 -7.75
C SER A 41 4.53 -8.17 -8.26
N MET A 42 3.78 -8.95 -7.48
CA MET A 42 3.30 -10.28 -7.91
C MET A 42 2.29 -10.20 -9.07
N ALA A 43 1.41 -9.21 -9.09
CA ALA A 43 0.43 -9.04 -10.16
C ALA A 43 1.08 -8.78 -11.52
N VAL A 44 2.23 -8.10 -11.56
CA VAL A 44 2.98 -7.83 -12.80
C VAL A 44 4.03 -8.90 -13.13
N LYS A 45 4.15 -9.96 -12.33
CA LYS A 45 5.15 -11.01 -12.51
C LYS A 45 4.68 -12.06 -13.51
N PRO A 46 5.49 -12.47 -14.50
CA PRO A 46 5.15 -13.58 -15.40
C PRO A 46 5.04 -14.92 -14.67
N ALA A 47 4.20 -15.82 -15.17
CA ALA A 47 3.98 -17.14 -14.56
C ALA A 47 5.28 -17.96 -14.37
N GLY A 48 6.23 -17.85 -15.30
CA GLY A 48 7.52 -18.54 -15.23
C GLY A 48 8.47 -18.02 -14.12
N GLU A 49 8.22 -16.82 -13.59
CA GLU A 49 9.05 -16.20 -12.54
C GLU A 49 8.44 -16.37 -11.13
N LEU A 50 7.22 -16.93 -11.01
CA LEU A 50 6.51 -17.05 -9.73
C LEU A 50 7.29 -17.87 -8.69
N TYR A 51 8.05 -18.86 -9.14
CA TYR A 51 8.85 -19.75 -8.30
C TYR A 51 10.36 -19.44 -8.34
N ASP A 52 10.76 -18.34 -8.99
CA ASP A 52 12.18 -17.95 -9.08
C ASP A 52 12.63 -17.29 -7.76
N PRO A 53 13.56 -17.91 -6.99
CA PRO A 53 14.03 -17.38 -5.72
C PRO A 53 14.90 -16.11 -5.87
N THR A 54 15.30 -15.76 -7.09
CA THR A 54 16.05 -14.53 -7.37
C THR A 54 15.14 -13.34 -7.69
N SER A 55 13.84 -13.56 -7.88
CA SER A 55 12.83 -12.54 -8.20
C SER A 55 11.79 -12.41 -7.09
N ILE A 56 12.20 -12.43 -5.81
CA ILE A 56 11.24 -12.39 -4.70
C ILE A 56 10.53 -11.03 -4.64
N TRP A 57 11.29 -9.94 -4.67
CA TRP A 57 10.77 -8.59 -4.43
C TRP A 57 10.25 -7.87 -5.68
N PHE A 58 10.96 -8.02 -6.80
CA PHE A 58 10.66 -7.34 -8.06
C PHE A 58 10.76 -8.35 -9.23
N PRO A 59 9.84 -8.30 -10.20
CA PRO A 59 9.90 -9.14 -11.40
C PRO A 59 11.12 -8.79 -12.23
N LYS A 60 11.72 -9.78 -12.90
CA LYS A 60 12.80 -9.52 -13.86
C LYS A 60 12.25 -8.97 -15.16
N SER A 61 11.10 -9.48 -15.60
CA SER A 61 10.39 -9.03 -16.79
C SER A 61 8.95 -8.64 -16.44
N PRO A 62 8.68 -7.38 -16.03
CA PRO A 62 7.33 -6.96 -15.69
C PRO A 62 6.39 -7.05 -16.91
N THR A 63 5.22 -7.65 -16.72
CA THR A 63 4.19 -7.82 -17.74
C THR A 63 2.83 -7.35 -17.26
N LEU A 64 2.00 -6.87 -18.18
CA LEU A 64 0.60 -6.54 -17.93
C LEU A 64 -0.36 -7.64 -18.45
N SER A 65 0.17 -8.72 -19.03
CA SER A 65 -0.62 -9.81 -19.60
C SER A 65 -1.56 -10.43 -18.56
N ASN A 66 -1.11 -10.61 -17.32
CA ASN A 66 -1.91 -11.16 -16.22
C ASN A 66 -3.25 -10.42 -16.01
N PHE A 67 -3.25 -9.08 -16.17
CA PHE A 67 -4.46 -8.27 -16.03
C PHE A 67 -5.46 -8.52 -17.15
N VAL A 68 -5.00 -8.86 -18.36
CA VAL A 68 -5.87 -9.22 -19.48
C VAL A 68 -6.32 -10.68 -19.35
N ASP A 69 -5.39 -11.56 -18.98
CA ASP A 69 -5.62 -13.00 -18.89
C ASP A 69 -6.66 -13.34 -17.83
N VAL A 70 -6.71 -12.61 -16.71
CA VAL A 70 -7.71 -12.86 -15.65
C VAL A 70 -9.16 -12.74 -16.15
N PHE A 71 -9.44 -11.84 -17.09
CA PHE A 71 -10.77 -11.69 -17.69
C PHE A 71 -11.09 -12.78 -18.72
N ARG A 72 -10.07 -13.47 -19.23
CA ARG A 72 -10.21 -14.60 -20.15
C ARG A 72 -10.34 -15.92 -19.39
N THR A 73 -9.67 -16.06 -18.26
CA THR A 73 -9.64 -17.28 -17.44
C THR A 73 -10.85 -17.40 -16.52
N ALA A 74 -11.35 -16.29 -15.98
CA ALA A 74 -12.48 -16.28 -15.06
C ALA A 74 -13.46 -15.15 -15.42
N PRO A 75 -14.76 -15.27 -15.07
CA PRO A 75 -15.75 -14.24 -15.34
C PRO A 75 -15.66 -13.07 -14.34
N ILE A 76 -14.46 -12.50 -14.17
CA ILE A 76 -14.17 -11.42 -13.22
C ILE A 76 -15.05 -10.20 -13.47
N GLY A 77 -15.32 -9.87 -14.74
CA GLY A 77 -16.22 -8.76 -15.09
C GLY A 77 -17.63 -8.95 -14.50
N THR A 78 -18.15 -10.18 -14.49
CA THR A 78 -19.44 -10.51 -13.88
C THR A 78 -19.38 -10.37 -12.36
N TYR A 79 -18.29 -10.82 -11.72
CA TYR A 79 -18.13 -10.68 -10.28
C TYR A 79 -18.07 -9.21 -9.85
N ILE A 80 -17.29 -8.38 -10.55
CA ILE A 80 -17.21 -6.93 -10.30
C ILE A 80 -18.60 -6.30 -10.45
N ARG A 81 -19.33 -6.62 -11.53
CA ARG A 81 -20.68 -6.10 -11.77
C ARG A 81 -21.64 -6.48 -10.63
N ASN A 82 -21.65 -7.75 -10.23
CA ASN A 82 -22.52 -8.23 -9.16
C ASN A 82 -22.21 -7.53 -7.83
N SER A 83 -20.93 -7.41 -7.47
CA SER A 83 -20.51 -6.71 -6.25
C SER A 83 -20.89 -5.23 -6.28
N MET A 84 -20.75 -4.55 -7.41
CA MET A 84 -21.16 -3.15 -7.57
C MET A 84 -22.66 -2.96 -7.35
N ILE A 85 -23.50 -3.84 -7.94
CA ILE A 85 -24.95 -3.80 -7.75
C ILE A 85 -25.29 -3.97 -6.26
N VAL A 86 -24.75 -5.01 -5.62
CA VAL A 86 -25.04 -5.29 -4.20
C VAL A 86 -24.57 -4.14 -3.30
N ALA A 87 -23.34 -3.66 -3.49
CA ALA A 87 -22.78 -2.58 -2.67
C ALA A 87 -23.61 -1.29 -2.80
N THR A 88 -23.99 -0.91 -4.02
CA THR A 88 -24.80 0.29 -4.26
C THR A 88 -26.24 0.13 -3.75
N SER A 89 -26.87 -1.03 -3.95
CA SER A 89 -28.23 -1.30 -3.47
C SER A 89 -28.35 -1.30 -1.94
N ILE A 90 -27.29 -1.62 -1.21
CA ILE A 90 -27.29 -1.58 0.26
C ILE A 90 -26.93 -0.18 0.78
N THR A 91 -26.09 0.56 0.05
CA THR A 91 -25.58 1.86 0.50
C THR A 91 -26.58 3.00 0.29
N ILE A 92 -27.36 2.95 -0.80
CA ILE A 92 -28.41 3.93 -1.12
C ILE A 92 -29.70 3.52 -0.44
#